data_AF-A0A202DZ06-F1
#
_entry.id   AF-A0A202DZ06-F1
#
_cell.length_a   1.000
_cell.length_b   1.000
_cell.length_c   1.000
_cell.angle_alpha   90.00
_cell.angle_beta   90.00
_cell.angle_gamma   90.00
#
_symmetry.space_group_name_H-M   'P 1'
#
loop_
_entity.id
_entity.type
_entity.pdbx_description
1 polymer ?
#
loop_
_entity_poly.entity_id
_entity_poly.type
_entity_poly.pdbx_seq_one_letter_code
_entity_poly.pdbx_strand_id
1 'polypeptide(L)'
;MFKRINPTFLLFIIFILYLIFTPFFSQAQFNFRGKLSINPNTSLTYNLCSNGIKDKYEENIDCGGNCMPCCQTKAFSLSKKFIKIDCKTTVSIQPKVDRPTLIPSSSITTSQYQCPEGKIRIQNNDGSYTCHTNTKTNQDLCKSCESGQAPDGYYCWDINGQKDVSHCASAYQAIHIVCSDNGNVSATELDCDDGFKCLGGFCRYDADEINNNSALPPGVTITYSNEPLDTSLPPVGDTDTAETTDTNSTTSPNPPEENEGCTDPDGDSTTEQTSVIGINPYTDELITLTDKCTTVQTVQEAICLTNEYIGAKIINCANDQHCENGHCIDEPPTQLPCEDPDESSTSTRTASHGLNPYTGFAERQTDYCENTETVIEAICSPEGNLSRVSIDCAADQHCNSGRCIDGPVPVIPCTDPDGASISTKTIARGSTQIGGMQTTRSDYCRDSNTVNEAICNADGFLKHISINCNDNEFCENGQCIEIQIELSCNCSEYNGVVIDSQCREHPNLCDGNTAIEYECSPRGEFQIKNKNRCPTSCHAGFCN
;
A
#
# COMPACT_ATOMS: atom_id res chain seq x y z
N MET A 1 46.36 -48.63 -31.68
CA MET A 1 46.65 -49.54 -30.55
C MET A 1 45.73 -49.27 -29.35
N PHE A 2 44.46 -48.91 -29.57
CA PHE A 2 43.43 -48.88 -28.52
C PHE A 2 42.27 -49.72 -29.03
N LYS A 3 42.19 -50.97 -28.55
CA LYS A 3 41.02 -51.83 -28.73
C LYS A 3 39.91 -51.32 -27.83
N ARG A 4 38.69 -51.33 -28.36
CA ARG A 4 37.41 -50.98 -27.72
C ARG A 4 37.41 -51.31 -26.22
N ILE A 5 37.42 -50.29 -25.38
CA ILE A 5 37.21 -50.44 -23.93
C ILE A 5 35.74 -50.84 -23.75
N ASN A 6 35.53 -51.94 -23.06
CA ASN A 6 34.19 -52.44 -22.76
C ASN A 6 33.46 -51.40 -21.87
N PRO A 7 32.28 -50.90 -22.26
CA PRO A 7 31.55 -49.86 -21.51
C PRO A 7 31.28 -50.27 -20.05
N THR A 8 31.16 -51.57 -19.77
CA THR A 8 31.00 -52.08 -18.40
C THR A 8 32.25 -51.85 -17.53
N PHE A 9 33.43 -51.89 -18.14
CA PHE A 9 34.70 -51.63 -17.44
C PHE A 9 34.87 -50.14 -17.12
N LEU A 10 34.37 -49.25 -17.98
CA LEU A 10 34.39 -47.80 -17.73
C LEU A 10 33.47 -47.42 -16.56
N LEU A 11 32.25 -47.98 -16.52
CA LEU A 11 31.32 -47.79 -15.40
C LEU A 11 31.88 -48.32 -14.07
N PHE A 12 32.61 -49.43 -14.10
CA PHE A 12 33.25 -49.98 -12.91
C PHE A 12 34.37 -49.07 -12.38
N ILE A 13 35.16 -48.45 -13.27
CA ILE A 13 36.18 -47.46 -12.88
C ILE A 13 35.52 -46.21 -12.27
N ILE A 14 34.42 -45.72 -12.85
CA ILE A 14 33.68 -44.56 -12.32
C ILE A 14 33.14 -44.87 -10.91
N PHE A 15 32.60 -46.06 -10.70
CA PHE A 15 32.07 -46.48 -9.39
C PHE A 15 33.18 -46.60 -8.33
N ILE A 16 34.35 -47.12 -8.70
CA ILE A 16 35.52 -47.18 -7.80
C ILE A 16 36.01 -45.77 -7.45
N LEU A 17 36.08 -44.86 -8.43
CA LEU A 17 36.47 -43.47 -8.17
C LEU A 17 35.46 -42.79 -7.23
N TYR A 18 34.15 -43.01 -7.43
CA TYR A 18 33.12 -42.48 -6.56
C TYR A 18 33.31 -42.94 -5.10
N LEU A 19 33.54 -44.24 -4.89
CA LEU A 19 33.78 -44.78 -3.54
C LEU A 19 35.06 -44.25 -2.89
N ILE A 20 36.13 -44.00 -3.67
CA ILE A 20 37.40 -43.46 -3.14
C ILE A 20 37.26 -41.97 -2.76
N PHE A 21 36.45 -41.20 -3.49
CA PHE A 21 36.32 -39.76 -3.26
C PHE A 21 35.18 -39.37 -2.29
N THR A 22 34.22 -40.26 -2.01
CA THR A 22 33.14 -39.98 -1.05
C THR A 22 33.55 -39.64 0.39
N PRO A 23 34.63 -40.16 1.01
CA PRO A 23 34.97 -39.81 2.39
C PRO A 23 35.71 -38.47 2.55
N PHE A 24 36.08 -37.77 1.47
CA PHE A 24 36.85 -36.51 1.56
C PHE A 24 35.99 -35.23 1.64
N PHE A 25 34.66 -35.33 1.52
CA PHE A 25 33.75 -34.18 1.53
C PHE A 25 32.99 -33.94 2.85
N SER A 26 33.34 -34.64 3.93
CA SER A 26 32.75 -34.41 5.26
C SER A 26 33.82 -34.11 6.29
N GLN A 27 34.19 -32.82 6.41
CA GLN A 27 34.58 -32.14 7.65
C GLN A 27 35.32 -30.83 7.33
N ALA A 28 34.56 -29.77 7.11
CA ALA A 28 35.01 -28.40 7.37
C ALA A 28 33.84 -27.61 7.97
N GLN A 29 33.48 -27.93 9.21
CA GLN A 29 32.61 -27.06 10.00
C GLN A 29 33.50 -26.03 10.71
N PHE A 30 33.58 -24.83 10.12
CA PHE A 30 34.05 -23.65 10.83
C PHE A 30 32.94 -23.17 11.77
N ASN A 31 33.07 -23.48 13.06
CA ASN A 31 32.23 -22.90 14.10
C ASN A 31 32.70 -21.48 14.42
N PHE A 32 32.05 -20.46 13.87
CA PHE A 32 32.08 -19.11 14.44
C PHE A 32 30.91 -18.99 15.42
N ARG A 33 31.17 -19.30 16.70
CA ARG A 33 30.28 -18.89 17.80
C ARG A 33 30.72 -17.52 18.33
N GLY A 34 30.45 -16.48 17.53
CA GLY A 34 30.41 -15.11 18.03
C GLY A 34 28.97 -14.76 18.37
N LYS A 35 28.61 -14.62 19.64
CA LYS A 35 27.36 -13.96 20.02
C LYS A 35 27.53 -12.47 19.74
N LEU A 36 26.90 -11.97 18.68
CA LEU A 36 26.73 -10.54 18.48
C LEU A 36 25.68 -10.07 19.49
N SER A 37 26.11 -9.33 20.51
CA SER A 37 25.22 -8.68 21.47
C SER A 37 24.88 -7.30 20.92
N ILE A 38 23.80 -7.20 20.15
CA ILE A 38 23.26 -5.92 19.69
C ILE A 38 22.55 -5.27 20.88
N ASN A 39 22.85 -4.00 21.13
CA ASN A 39 22.19 -3.21 22.18
C ASN A 39 20.74 -2.93 21.74
N PRO A 40 19.70 -3.28 22.53
CA PRO A 40 18.29 -3.07 22.15
C PRO A 40 17.88 -1.59 22.03
N ASN A 41 18.78 -0.65 22.34
CA ASN A 41 18.56 0.79 22.19
C ASN A 41 19.17 1.38 20.91
N THR A 42 19.76 0.57 20.02
CA THR A 42 20.30 1.06 18.76
C THR A 42 19.16 1.23 17.75
N SER A 43 18.63 2.45 17.65
CA SER A 43 17.73 2.84 16.57
C SER A 43 18.49 2.71 15.24
N LEU A 44 18.02 1.82 14.37
CA LEU A 44 18.46 1.75 12.98
C LEU A 44 17.99 3.02 12.27
N THR A 45 18.79 4.07 12.31
CA THR A 45 18.61 5.22 11.42
C THR A 45 18.93 4.78 10.00
N TYR A 46 17.89 4.45 9.24
CA TYR A 46 17.95 4.37 7.78
C TYR A 46 18.46 5.72 7.26
N ASN A 47 19.55 5.71 6.50
CA ASN A 47 20.04 6.92 5.84
C ASN A 47 19.14 7.18 4.62
N LEU A 48 18.00 7.83 4.87
CA LEU A 48 17.05 8.22 3.82
C LEU A 48 17.71 9.20 2.84
N CYS A 49 18.56 10.11 3.33
CA CYS A 49 19.28 11.17 2.60
C CYS A 49 20.28 10.76 1.49
N SER A 50 20.32 9.53 1.00
CA SER A 50 21.37 9.08 0.06
C SER A 50 20.96 7.99 -0.94
N ASN A 51 19.68 7.65 -1.05
CA ASN A 51 19.23 6.51 -1.84
C ASN A 51 18.90 6.87 -3.30
N GLY A 52 18.93 8.15 -3.67
CA GLY A 52 18.63 8.60 -5.04
C GLY A 52 17.14 8.63 -5.37
N ILE A 53 16.28 8.49 -4.36
CA ILE A 53 14.83 8.56 -4.40
C ILE A 53 14.43 9.81 -3.59
N LYS A 54 13.16 10.24 -3.65
CA LYS A 54 12.61 11.26 -2.77
C LYS A 54 11.76 10.55 -1.73
N ASP A 55 12.23 10.51 -0.49
CA ASP A 55 11.48 9.89 0.60
C ASP A 55 10.43 10.83 1.21
N LYS A 56 9.49 10.27 2.00
CA LYS A 56 8.30 10.96 2.56
C LYS A 56 8.61 12.22 3.40
N TYR A 57 9.87 12.46 3.77
CA TYR A 57 10.31 13.62 4.58
C TYR A 57 11.37 14.49 3.89
N GLU A 58 11.53 14.34 2.58
CA GLU A 58 12.51 15.07 1.79
C GLU A 58 11.85 16.11 0.89
N GLU A 59 12.46 17.30 0.80
CA GLU A 59 11.97 18.34 -0.09
C GLU A 59 12.26 18.03 -1.58
N ASN A 60 13.31 17.23 -1.87
CA ASN A 60 13.78 16.91 -3.23
C ASN A 60 14.41 15.50 -3.31
N ILE A 61 14.60 14.99 -4.53
CA ILE A 61 15.33 13.73 -4.80
C ILE A 61 16.78 13.84 -4.30
N ASP A 62 17.21 12.80 -3.58
CA ASP A 62 18.57 12.64 -3.10
C ASP A 62 19.63 12.77 -4.19
N CYS A 63 20.43 13.82 -4.10
CA CYS A 63 21.57 14.03 -4.99
C CYS A 63 22.87 13.39 -4.45
N GLY A 64 22.78 12.57 -3.40
CA GLY A 64 23.92 11.98 -2.69
C GLY A 64 24.67 13.00 -1.81
N GLY A 65 24.37 13.01 -0.50
CA GLY A 65 25.08 13.81 0.50
C GLY A 65 24.26 14.12 1.75
N ASN A 66 24.91 14.54 2.84
CA ASN A 66 24.27 14.85 4.13
C ASN A 66 23.36 16.09 4.00
N CYS A 67 22.05 15.90 4.21
CA CYS A 67 20.97 16.83 3.90
C CYS A 67 21.16 18.28 4.44
N MET A 68 21.31 19.24 3.52
CA MET A 68 20.97 20.67 3.67
C MET A 68 20.28 21.10 2.36
N PRO A 69 19.21 21.93 2.38
CA PRO A 69 18.43 22.24 1.18
C PRO A 69 19.32 22.72 0.04
N CYS A 70 19.09 22.16 -1.15
CA CYS A 70 19.86 22.39 -2.38
C CYS A 70 19.74 23.83 -2.89
N CYS A 71 20.30 24.80 -2.15
CA CYS A 71 20.63 26.12 -2.66
C CYS A 71 22.09 26.11 -3.13
N GLN A 72 22.33 25.70 -4.38
CA GLN A 72 23.07 26.50 -5.38
C GLN A 72 23.50 25.71 -6.63
N THR A 73 22.87 26.06 -7.74
CA THR A 73 23.48 26.46 -9.03
C THR A 73 24.80 25.81 -9.44
N LYS A 74 24.73 24.69 -10.16
CA LYS A 74 25.67 24.45 -11.27
C LYS A 74 25.06 25.01 -12.54
N ALA A 75 25.59 26.15 -12.97
CA ALA A 75 25.27 26.76 -14.25
C ALA A 75 25.74 25.83 -15.39
N PHE A 76 24.80 25.14 -16.03
CA PHE A 76 24.98 24.72 -17.41
C PHE A 76 24.66 25.91 -18.30
N SER A 77 25.69 26.36 -19.02
CA SER A 77 25.65 27.49 -19.95
C SER A 77 24.86 27.11 -21.20
N LEU A 78 23.64 27.62 -21.35
CA LEU A 78 23.00 27.89 -22.65
C LEU A 78 22.10 29.15 -22.55
N SER A 79 22.59 30.23 -23.16
CA SER A 79 21.90 31.45 -23.64
C SER A 79 20.86 32.21 -22.78
N LYS A 80 21.28 33.41 -22.34
CA LYS A 80 20.57 34.72 -22.26
C LYS A 80 19.17 34.80 -21.59
N LYS A 81 19.14 35.08 -20.28
CA LYS A 81 18.52 36.28 -19.63
C LYS A 81 18.74 36.19 -18.11
N PHE A 82 19.16 37.28 -17.47
CA PHE A 82 19.39 37.32 -16.02
C PHE A 82 18.18 37.94 -15.30
N ILE A 83 17.71 37.30 -14.23
CA ILE A 83 16.99 37.94 -13.13
C ILE A 83 17.83 37.69 -11.86
N LYS A 84 18.14 38.76 -11.13
CA LYS A 84 18.94 38.73 -9.91
C LYS A 84 17.96 38.82 -8.73
N ILE A 85 17.91 37.79 -7.90
CA ILE A 85 17.17 37.82 -6.62
C ILE A 85 18.21 37.92 -5.51
N ASP A 86 18.03 38.92 -4.63
CA ASP A 86 18.94 39.26 -3.54
C ASP A 86 18.30 38.79 -2.22
N CYS A 87 18.80 37.71 -1.63
CA CYS A 87 18.29 37.19 -0.36
C CYS A 87 19.07 37.82 0.80
N LYS A 88 18.58 38.95 1.30
CA LYS A 88 18.97 39.51 2.60
C LYS A 88 17.75 39.66 3.47
N THR A 89 17.49 38.71 4.37
CA THR A 89 16.91 39.02 5.69
C THR A 89 17.14 37.89 6.68
N THR A 90 17.72 38.22 7.83
CA THR A 90 17.85 37.34 9.00
C THR A 90 16.67 37.64 9.92
N VAL A 91 15.84 36.63 10.24
CA VAL A 91 14.82 36.73 11.28
C VAL A 91 15.32 35.99 12.51
N SER A 92 15.47 36.74 13.61
CA SER A 92 15.83 36.24 14.93
C SER A 92 14.56 35.92 15.72
N ILE A 93 14.40 34.67 16.16
CA ILE A 93 13.37 34.28 17.13
C ILE A 93 14.08 33.52 18.26
N GLN A 94 13.99 34.07 19.48
CA GLN A 94 14.43 33.44 20.72
C GLN A 94 13.22 32.73 21.37
N PRO A 95 13.28 31.44 21.71
CA PRO A 95 12.33 30.84 22.64
C PRO A 95 12.90 30.80 24.06
N LYS A 96 12.10 31.35 24.98
CA LYS A 96 12.27 31.33 26.43
C LYS A 96 11.90 29.94 26.96
N VAL A 97 12.84 29.28 27.64
CA VAL A 97 12.67 27.96 28.27
C VAL A 97 12.30 28.14 29.74
N ASP A 98 11.17 27.58 30.17
CA ASP A 98 10.92 27.23 31.58
C ASP A 98 10.90 25.70 31.70
N ARG A 99 11.83 25.15 32.48
CA ARG A 99 12.03 23.71 32.73
C ARG A 99 11.53 23.35 34.13
N PRO A 100 10.80 22.24 34.34
CA PRO A 100 10.73 21.58 35.64
C PRO A 100 11.76 20.44 35.76
N THR A 101 12.37 20.39 36.94
CA THR A 101 13.42 19.48 37.39
C THR A 101 12.91 18.05 37.60
N LEU A 102 13.67 17.04 37.16
CA LEU A 102 13.49 15.63 37.55
C LEU A 102 14.70 15.15 38.37
N ILE A 103 14.41 14.43 39.47
CA ILE A 103 15.35 13.80 40.43
C ILE A 103 15.40 12.29 40.14
N PRO A 104 16.55 11.60 40.34
CA PRO A 104 16.79 10.27 39.76
C PRO A 104 16.16 9.11 40.53
N SER A 105 16.01 8.03 39.76
CA SER A 105 15.40 6.73 40.03
C SER A 105 16.15 5.89 41.07
N SER A 106 15.38 5.26 41.95
CA SER A 106 15.78 4.00 42.59
C SER A 106 14.58 3.05 42.67
N SER A 107 14.82 1.81 42.22
CA SER A 107 14.05 0.57 42.44
C SER A 107 12.51 0.63 42.38
N ILE A 108 11.94 0.30 41.22
CA ILE A 108 10.49 0.04 41.07
C ILE A 108 10.22 -1.46 41.23
N THR A 109 9.67 -1.83 42.38
CA THR A 109 8.74 -2.95 42.52
C THR A 109 7.48 -2.67 41.69
N THR A 110 6.98 -3.68 40.98
CA THR A 110 5.77 -3.65 40.14
C THR A 110 4.54 -3.19 40.95
N SER A 111 4.32 -1.88 41.04
CA SER A 111 3.09 -1.31 41.57
C SER A 111 2.12 -1.09 40.41
N GLN A 112 0.92 -1.65 40.53
CA GLN A 112 -0.19 -1.49 39.60
C GLN A 112 -0.46 0.00 39.34
N TYR A 113 -0.28 0.44 38.11
CA TYR A 113 -0.70 1.78 37.69
C TYR A 113 -2.23 1.78 37.52
N GLN A 114 -2.94 2.50 38.39
CA GLN A 114 -4.39 2.72 38.30
C GLN A 114 -4.66 4.13 37.75
N CYS A 115 -5.49 4.22 36.70
CA CYS A 115 -5.99 5.51 36.21
C CYS A 115 -6.95 6.15 37.25
N PRO A 116 -7.03 7.49 37.32
CA PRO A 116 -8.01 8.18 38.15
C PRO A 116 -9.45 7.77 37.79
N GLU A 117 -10.34 7.83 38.77
CA GLU A 117 -11.77 7.53 38.63
C GLU A 117 -12.38 8.31 37.44
N GLY A 118 -13.05 7.60 36.53
CA GLY A 118 -13.59 8.17 35.29
C GLY A 118 -12.66 8.16 34.07
N LYS A 119 -11.48 7.55 34.14
CA LYS A 119 -10.59 7.34 32.97
C LYS A 119 -10.34 5.86 32.70
N ILE A 120 -10.24 5.48 31.42
CA ILE A 120 -9.83 4.12 31.01
C ILE A 120 -8.35 4.06 30.73
N ARG A 121 -7.76 2.89 31.01
CA ARG A 121 -6.38 2.56 30.71
C ARG A 121 -6.33 1.94 29.30
N ILE A 122 -5.69 2.63 28.36
CA ILE A 122 -5.42 2.12 27.01
C ILE A 122 -3.98 1.60 27.00
N GLN A 123 -3.74 0.41 26.47
CA GLN A 123 -2.40 -0.11 26.23
C GLN A 123 -2.00 0.23 24.80
N ASN A 124 -0.94 1.00 24.64
CA ASN A 124 -0.39 1.35 23.34
C ASN A 124 0.41 0.17 22.75
N ASN A 125 0.65 0.20 21.44
CA ASN A 125 1.42 -0.83 20.72
C ASN A 125 2.86 -1.00 21.25
N ASP A 126 3.43 0.03 21.88
CA ASP A 126 4.74 -0.01 22.54
C ASP A 126 4.72 -0.62 23.96
N GLY A 127 3.56 -1.09 24.41
CA GLY A 127 3.35 -1.65 25.75
C GLY A 127 3.19 -0.60 26.87
N SER A 128 3.22 0.69 26.54
CA SER A 128 2.92 1.77 27.49
C SER A 128 1.41 1.91 27.72
N TYR A 129 1.02 2.69 28.74
CA TYR A 129 -0.38 2.89 29.10
C TYR A 129 -0.74 4.38 29.18
N THR A 130 -1.85 4.77 28.57
CA THR A 130 -2.41 6.13 28.62
C THR A 130 -3.80 6.11 29.26
N CYS A 131 -4.17 7.21 29.95
CA CYS A 131 -5.48 7.35 30.60
C CYS A 131 -6.38 8.31 29.81
N HIS A 132 -7.44 7.81 29.17
CA HIS A 132 -8.39 8.61 28.37
C HIS A 132 -9.69 8.94 29.13
N THR A 133 -10.26 10.12 28.91
CA THR A 133 -11.36 10.72 29.68
C THR A 133 -12.78 10.36 29.22
N ASN A 134 -12.97 9.37 28.34
CA ASN A 134 -14.26 9.10 27.70
C ASN A 134 -14.96 7.82 28.23
N THR A 135 -15.00 7.63 29.55
CA THR A 135 -15.60 6.42 30.17
C THR A 135 -17.11 6.31 29.97
N LYS A 136 -17.82 7.45 29.94
CA LYS A 136 -19.28 7.48 29.91
C LYS A 136 -19.84 7.00 28.56
N THR A 137 -19.21 7.38 27.45
CA THR A 137 -19.62 6.98 26.09
C THR A 137 -19.36 5.50 25.82
N ASN A 138 -18.22 4.95 26.24
CA ASN A 138 -17.92 3.53 26.03
C ASN A 138 -18.78 2.60 26.90
N GLN A 139 -19.08 2.99 28.15
CA GLN A 139 -20.02 2.23 28.98
C GLN A 139 -21.46 2.30 28.46
N ASP A 140 -21.87 3.46 27.94
CA ASP A 140 -23.20 3.62 27.33
C ASP A 140 -23.30 2.82 26.02
N LEU A 141 -22.23 2.74 25.22
CA LEU A 141 -22.13 1.86 24.06
C LEU A 141 -22.28 0.38 24.44
N CYS A 142 -21.58 -0.06 25.49
CA CYS A 142 -21.71 -1.44 25.99
C CYS A 142 -23.14 -1.76 26.45
N LYS A 143 -23.80 -0.85 27.19
CA LYS A 143 -25.20 -1.03 27.60
C LYS A 143 -26.17 -1.04 26.41
N SER A 144 -25.91 -0.21 25.40
CA SER A 144 -26.67 -0.20 24.16
C SER A 144 -26.59 -1.57 23.47
N CYS A 145 -25.39 -2.15 23.39
CA CYS A 145 -25.17 -3.49 22.85
C CYS A 145 -25.81 -4.61 23.70
N GLU A 146 -25.83 -4.49 25.02
CA GLU A 146 -26.57 -5.44 25.90
C GLU A 146 -28.08 -5.43 25.59
N SER A 147 -28.63 -4.27 25.21
CA SER A 147 -30.03 -4.14 24.78
C SER A 147 -30.30 -4.54 23.33
N GLY A 148 -29.28 -4.95 22.59
CA GLY A 148 -29.37 -5.35 21.18
C GLY A 148 -29.48 -4.18 20.20
N GLN A 149 -29.13 -2.95 20.61
CA GLN A 149 -29.15 -1.76 19.76
C GLN A 149 -27.75 -1.16 19.70
N ALA A 150 -27.10 -1.21 18.53
CA ALA A 150 -25.88 -0.44 18.28
C ALA A 150 -26.28 0.95 17.74
N PRO A 151 -25.63 2.05 18.18
CA PRO A 151 -25.75 3.32 17.48
C PRO A 151 -25.20 3.23 16.06
N ASP A 152 -25.66 4.10 15.16
CA ASP A 152 -25.18 4.14 13.77
C ASP A 152 -23.65 4.26 13.71
N GLY A 153 -23.04 3.41 12.89
CA GLY A 153 -21.57 3.31 12.76
C GLY A 153 -20.88 2.39 13.77
N TYR A 154 -21.61 1.83 14.74
CA TYR A 154 -21.12 0.85 15.70
C TYR A 154 -21.74 -0.52 15.45
N TYR A 155 -21.01 -1.56 15.83
CA TYR A 155 -21.44 -2.93 15.66
C TYR A 155 -21.24 -3.68 16.96
N CYS A 156 -22.25 -4.43 17.37
CA CYS A 156 -22.22 -5.26 18.57
C CYS A 156 -21.99 -6.72 18.17
N TRP A 157 -21.09 -7.41 18.86
CA TRP A 157 -20.95 -8.87 18.76
C TRP A 157 -20.94 -9.53 20.11
N ASP A 158 -21.18 -10.83 20.06
CA ASP A 158 -21.07 -11.74 21.18
C ASP A 158 -20.01 -12.78 20.83
N ILE A 159 -18.86 -12.67 21.48
CA ILE A 159 -17.77 -13.64 21.34
C ILE A 159 -17.72 -14.44 22.64
N ASN A 160 -18.25 -15.67 22.60
CA ASN A 160 -18.27 -16.60 23.73
C ASN A 160 -18.99 -16.08 25.00
N GLY A 161 -20.08 -15.34 24.84
CA GLY A 161 -20.86 -14.74 25.93
C GLY A 161 -20.34 -13.37 26.36
N GLN A 162 -19.23 -12.90 25.78
CA GLN A 162 -18.70 -11.57 26.01
C GLN A 162 -19.20 -10.62 24.93
N LYS A 163 -19.90 -9.54 25.35
CA LYS A 163 -20.39 -8.51 24.44
C LYS A 163 -19.27 -7.51 24.16
N ASP A 164 -19.03 -7.26 22.89
CA ASP A 164 -18.00 -6.34 22.45
C ASP A 164 -18.61 -5.39 21.40
N VAL A 165 -18.00 -4.21 21.26
CA VAL A 165 -18.41 -3.16 20.33
C VAL A 165 -17.20 -2.77 19.48
N SER A 166 -17.38 -2.59 18.17
CA SER A 166 -16.38 -1.88 17.36
C SER A 166 -17.01 -0.93 16.36
N HIS A 167 -16.21 0.08 16.03
CA HIS A 167 -16.41 1.04 14.98
C HIS A 167 -15.07 1.34 14.30
N CYS A 168 -15.15 1.95 13.13
CA CYS A 168 -13.98 2.47 12.44
C CYS A 168 -13.65 3.87 12.94
N ALA A 169 -12.43 4.06 13.43
CA ALA A 169 -11.90 5.38 13.74
C ALA A 169 -11.41 6.09 12.46
N SER A 170 -10.95 5.32 11.48
CA SER A 170 -10.61 5.78 10.13
C SER A 170 -10.79 4.65 9.11
N ALA A 171 -10.51 4.91 7.83
CA ALA A 171 -10.52 3.88 6.80
C ALA A 171 -9.51 2.76 7.04
N TYR A 172 -8.50 2.95 7.91
CA TYR A 172 -7.44 1.96 8.18
C TYR A 172 -7.24 1.71 9.67
N GLN A 173 -8.18 2.12 10.52
CA GLN A 173 -8.08 1.91 11.96
C GLN A 173 -9.43 1.53 12.55
N ALA A 174 -9.48 0.37 13.19
CA ALA A 174 -10.63 -0.14 13.92
C ALA A 174 -10.42 0.04 15.43
N ILE A 175 -11.46 0.42 16.17
CA ILE A 175 -11.43 0.44 17.64
C ILE A 175 -12.28 -0.70 18.15
N HIS A 176 -11.66 -1.64 18.86
CA HIS A 176 -12.35 -2.74 19.52
C HIS A 176 -12.56 -2.46 21.01
N ILE A 177 -13.81 -2.40 21.45
CA ILE A 177 -14.21 -2.14 22.83
C ILE A 177 -14.75 -3.43 23.41
N VAL A 178 -14.04 -3.98 24.38
CA VAL A 178 -14.42 -5.18 25.09
C VAL A 178 -15.22 -4.78 26.33
N CYS A 179 -16.47 -5.25 26.42
CA CYS A 179 -17.32 -5.02 27.59
C CYS A 179 -17.21 -6.22 28.54
N SER A 180 -17.08 -5.96 29.83
CA SER A 180 -17.05 -7.01 30.84
C SER A 180 -18.24 -6.91 31.79
N ASP A 181 -18.68 -8.06 32.31
CA ASP A 181 -19.87 -8.18 33.17
C ASP A 181 -19.83 -7.33 34.45
N ASN A 182 -18.64 -6.87 34.86
CA ASN A 182 -18.47 -5.99 36.01
C ASN A 182 -18.49 -4.49 35.66
N GLY A 183 -18.84 -4.14 34.42
CA GLY A 183 -18.93 -2.76 33.94
C GLY A 183 -17.59 -2.12 33.55
N ASN A 184 -16.50 -2.89 33.56
CA ASN A 184 -15.23 -2.41 33.01
C ASN A 184 -15.26 -2.51 31.48
N VAL A 185 -14.68 -1.50 30.84
CA VAL A 185 -14.53 -1.44 29.39
C VAL A 185 -13.05 -1.26 29.07
N SER A 186 -12.53 -2.03 28.12
CA SER A 186 -11.19 -1.84 27.56
C SER A 186 -11.30 -1.61 26.06
N ALA A 187 -10.65 -0.56 25.58
CA ALA A 187 -10.56 -0.29 24.15
C ALA A 187 -9.15 -0.63 23.65
N THR A 188 -9.09 -1.24 22.47
CA THR A 188 -7.85 -1.53 21.75
C THR A 188 -7.99 -0.92 20.35
N GLU A 189 -7.02 -0.09 19.98
CA GLU A 189 -6.88 0.41 18.61
C GLU A 189 -6.16 -0.65 17.79
N LEU A 190 -6.72 -0.97 16.63
CA LEU A 190 -6.17 -1.93 15.68
C LEU A 190 -5.93 -1.19 14.36
N ASP A 191 -4.68 -0.99 14.03
CA ASP A 191 -4.28 -0.51 12.71
C ASP A 191 -4.48 -1.65 11.71
N CYS A 192 -5.15 -1.38 10.60
CA CYS A 192 -5.36 -2.36 9.55
C CYS A 192 -4.08 -2.53 8.75
N ASP A 193 -3.67 -3.78 8.54
CA ASP A 193 -2.52 -4.12 7.70
C ASP A 193 -2.71 -3.61 6.26
N ASP A 194 -1.60 -3.43 5.54
CA ASP A 194 -1.61 -2.99 4.15
C ASP A 194 -2.55 -3.84 3.28
N GLY A 195 -3.48 -3.18 2.57
CA GLY A 195 -4.52 -3.82 1.76
C GLY A 195 -5.82 -4.15 2.51
N PHE A 196 -5.92 -3.83 3.80
CA PHE A 196 -7.13 -3.97 4.59
C PHE A 196 -7.68 -2.58 4.98
N LYS A 197 -8.99 -2.38 4.83
CA LYS A 197 -9.70 -1.20 5.31
C LYS A 197 -10.63 -1.57 6.45
N CYS A 198 -10.86 -0.63 7.36
CA CYS A 198 -11.88 -0.79 8.37
C CYS A 198 -13.26 -0.72 7.71
N LEU A 199 -13.95 -1.85 7.67
CA LEU A 199 -15.31 -1.98 7.18
C LEU A 199 -16.17 -2.59 8.29
N GLY A 200 -17.04 -1.76 8.84
CA GLY A 200 -17.96 -2.14 9.91
C GLY A 200 -17.28 -2.49 11.24
N GLY A 201 -16.23 -1.76 11.61
CA GLY A 201 -15.45 -2.00 12.83
C GLY A 201 -14.40 -3.11 12.71
N PHE A 202 -14.14 -3.64 11.51
CA PHE A 202 -13.14 -4.68 11.31
C PHE A 202 -12.21 -4.33 10.16
N CYS A 203 -10.93 -4.63 10.32
CA CYS A 203 -9.99 -4.64 9.21
C CYS A 203 -10.37 -5.79 8.27
N ARG A 204 -10.93 -5.43 7.11
CA ARG A 204 -11.33 -6.35 6.05
C ARG A 204 -10.56 -6.00 4.79
N TYR A 205 -10.22 -7.03 4.03
CA TYR A 205 -9.59 -6.85 2.75
C TYR A 205 -10.56 -6.14 1.81
N ASP A 206 -10.15 -5.00 1.27
CA ASP A 206 -10.97 -4.25 0.33
C ASP A 206 -10.74 -4.83 -1.08
N ALA A 207 -11.63 -5.73 -1.49
CA ALA A 207 -11.55 -6.38 -2.80
C ALA A 207 -11.77 -5.40 -3.97
N ASP A 208 -12.34 -4.21 -3.71
CA ASP A 208 -12.68 -3.26 -4.77
C ASP A 208 -11.47 -2.45 -5.25
N GLU A 209 -10.39 -2.37 -4.45
CA GLU A 209 -9.14 -1.74 -4.86
C GLU A 209 -8.27 -2.66 -5.76
N ILE A 210 -8.64 -3.95 -5.89
CA ILE A 210 -7.93 -4.97 -6.69
C ILE A 210 -8.78 -5.49 -7.86
N ASN A 211 -9.94 -4.88 -8.16
CA ASN A 211 -10.68 -5.19 -9.39
C ASN A 211 -10.02 -4.65 -10.68
N ASN A 212 -8.69 -4.63 -10.72
CA ASN A 212 -7.89 -5.08 -11.86
C ASN A 212 -7.28 -6.47 -11.55
N ASN A 213 -8.08 -7.52 -11.76
CA ASN A 213 -7.74 -8.95 -11.73
C ASN A 213 -7.60 -9.64 -10.36
N SER A 214 -8.70 -10.18 -9.80
CA SER A 214 -8.83 -11.59 -9.32
C SER A 214 -10.20 -11.88 -8.68
N ALA A 215 -10.73 -13.09 -8.90
CA ALA A 215 -12.09 -13.51 -8.53
C ALA A 215 -12.27 -13.95 -7.06
N LEU A 216 -13.48 -13.77 -6.52
CA LEU A 216 -13.96 -14.28 -5.22
C LEU A 216 -14.36 -15.78 -5.28
N PRO A 217 -14.31 -16.52 -4.15
CA PRO A 217 -14.67 -17.94 -4.09
C PRO A 217 -16.19 -18.19 -4.01
N PRO A 218 -16.68 -19.37 -4.48
CA PRO A 218 -18.10 -19.69 -4.55
C PRO A 218 -18.72 -20.03 -3.19
N GLY A 219 -19.91 -19.48 -2.88
CA GLY A 219 -20.75 -19.98 -1.77
C GLY A 219 -21.68 -19.00 -1.05
N VAL A 220 -21.78 -17.73 -1.45
CA VAL A 220 -22.65 -16.75 -0.76
C VAL A 220 -23.92 -16.49 -1.58
N THR A 221 -25.08 -16.76 -1.00
CA THR A 221 -26.39 -16.44 -1.59
C THR A 221 -27.12 -15.48 -0.65
N ILE A 222 -27.50 -14.30 -1.13
CA ILE A 222 -28.32 -13.32 -0.40
C ILE A 222 -29.66 -13.22 -1.13
N THR A 223 -30.77 -13.35 -0.39
CA THR A 223 -32.13 -13.30 -0.94
C THR A 223 -32.85 -12.06 -0.40
N TYR A 224 -33.47 -11.28 -1.28
CA TYR A 224 -34.35 -10.16 -0.92
C TYR A 224 -35.77 -10.42 -1.43
N SER A 225 -36.77 -10.04 -0.63
CA SER A 225 -38.19 -10.11 -0.96
C SER A 225 -38.74 -8.70 -1.17
N ASN A 226 -39.37 -8.44 -2.32
CA ASN A 226 -40.06 -7.18 -2.61
C ASN A 226 -41.58 -7.42 -2.72
N GLU A 227 -42.38 -6.56 -2.10
CA GLU A 227 -43.81 -6.37 -2.41
C GLU A 227 -44.03 -4.97 -3.04
N PRO A 228 -45.00 -4.80 -3.95
CA PRO A 228 -45.18 -3.54 -4.69
C PRO A 228 -46.18 -2.60 -4.02
N LEU A 229 -45.95 -1.29 -4.13
CA LEU A 229 -46.95 -0.26 -3.78
C LEU A 229 -47.33 0.60 -4.99
N ASP A 230 -48.64 0.85 -5.04
CA ASP A 230 -49.49 1.39 -6.09
C ASP A 230 -49.26 2.87 -6.45
N THR A 231 -49.47 3.21 -7.72
CA THR A 231 -49.24 4.53 -8.34
C THR A 231 -50.56 5.25 -8.62
N SER A 232 -50.67 6.52 -8.24
CA SER A 232 -51.58 7.44 -8.91
C SER A 232 -51.12 8.90 -8.84
N LEU A 233 -50.77 9.45 -10.01
CA LEU A 233 -50.56 10.89 -10.30
C LEU A 233 -51.89 11.65 -10.44
N PRO A 234 -51.86 12.99 -10.42
CA PRO A 234 -52.14 13.70 -11.69
C PRO A 234 -51.26 14.95 -11.94
N PRO A 235 -51.34 15.54 -13.16
CA PRO A 235 -50.28 16.35 -13.77
C PRO A 235 -50.59 17.86 -13.81
N VAL A 236 -49.65 18.64 -14.38
CA VAL A 236 -49.82 19.79 -15.31
C VAL A 236 -48.82 20.91 -15.02
N GLY A 237 -48.12 21.38 -16.06
CA GLY A 237 -47.59 22.75 -16.09
C GLY A 237 -46.41 23.02 -17.02
N ASP A 238 -46.64 23.05 -18.34
CA ASP A 238 -45.78 23.75 -19.31
C ASP A 238 -45.63 25.24 -18.97
N THR A 239 -44.45 25.84 -19.17
CA THR A 239 -44.17 26.86 -20.21
C THR A 239 -42.95 27.74 -19.89
N ASP A 240 -42.16 27.95 -20.95
CA ASP A 240 -41.62 29.25 -21.39
C ASP A 240 -40.17 29.70 -21.06
N THR A 241 -39.39 29.62 -22.15
CA THR A 241 -38.59 30.66 -22.83
C THR A 241 -37.36 31.27 -22.17
N ALA A 242 -36.24 30.98 -22.86
CA ALA A 242 -34.99 31.70 -22.85
C ALA A 242 -35.13 33.17 -23.34
N GLU A 243 -34.34 34.06 -22.76
CA GLU A 243 -33.79 35.20 -23.48
C GLU A 243 -32.40 35.58 -22.94
N THR A 244 -31.47 35.71 -23.87
CA THR A 244 -30.05 36.03 -23.77
C THR A 244 -29.77 37.48 -23.36
N THR A 245 -28.65 37.76 -22.68
CA THR A 245 -27.84 38.96 -22.98
C THR A 245 -26.40 38.84 -22.49
N ASP A 246 -25.47 38.98 -23.44
CA ASP A 246 -24.04 39.19 -23.24
C ASP A 246 -23.74 40.49 -22.49
N THR A 247 -22.71 40.48 -21.62
CA THR A 247 -21.85 41.65 -21.43
C THR A 247 -20.40 41.24 -21.18
N ASN A 248 -19.56 41.50 -22.18
CA ASN A 248 -18.10 41.54 -22.09
C ASN A 248 -17.62 42.54 -21.03
N SER A 249 -16.76 42.11 -20.10
CA SER A 249 -15.92 43.01 -19.30
C SER A 249 -14.53 42.42 -19.10
N THR A 250 -13.58 42.96 -19.85
CA THR A 250 -12.13 42.79 -19.69
C THR A 250 -11.63 43.40 -18.39
N THR A 251 -10.91 42.63 -17.57
CA THR A 251 -10.02 43.16 -16.52
C THR A 251 -8.65 42.49 -16.53
N SER A 252 -7.67 43.30 -16.10
CA SER A 252 -6.21 43.17 -16.16
C SER A 252 -5.63 42.09 -15.22
N PRO A 253 -4.46 41.48 -15.51
CA PRO A 253 -3.89 40.43 -14.66
C PRO A 253 -3.33 41.01 -13.35
N ASN A 254 -3.86 40.50 -12.24
CA ASN A 254 -3.29 40.65 -10.90
C ASN A 254 -2.11 39.68 -10.71
N PRO A 255 -1.18 39.97 -9.77
CA PRO A 255 -0.02 39.12 -9.45
C PRO A 255 -0.48 37.77 -8.84
N PRO A 256 0.38 36.71 -8.85
CA PRO A 256 -0.03 35.35 -8.51
C PRO A 256 -0.52 35.30 -7.07
N GLU A 257 -1.80 34.99 -6.93
CA GLU A 257 -2.51 34.87 -5.66
C GLU A 257 -2.16 33.53 -5.00
N GLU A 258 -2.20 33.51 -3.68
CA GLU A 258 -1.75 32.46 -2.77
C GLU A 258 -2.55 31.15 -2.94
N ASN A 259 -1.85 30.01 -2.77
CA ASN A 259 -2.36 28.63 -2.62
C ASN A 259 -3.81 28.40 -3.07
N GLU A 260 -3.97 27.89 -4.29
CA GLU A 260 -5.24 27.37 -4.78
C GLU A 260 -5.61 26.14 -3.95
N GLY A 261 -6.52 26.36 -2.98
CA GLY A 261 -7.18 25.28 -2.25
C GLY A 261 -8.01 24.40 -3.20
N CYS A 262 -8.50 23.28 -2.66
CA CYS A 262 -9.33 22.35 -3.43
C CYS A 262 -10.47 23.08 -4.14
N THR A 263 -10.61 22.85 -5.45
CA THR A 263 -11.67 23.43 -6.28
C THR A 263 -12.58 22.33 -6.78
N ASP A 264 -13.83 22.42 -6.38
CA ASP A 264 -14.96 21.60 -6.83
C ASP A 264 -15.89 22.50 -7.66
N PRO A 265 -15.83 22.42 -9.00
CA PRO A 265 -16.54 23.35 -9.88
C PRO A 265 -18.06 23.25 -9.83
N ASP A 266 -18.62 22.09 -9.49
CA ASP A 266 -20.07 21.86 -9.50
C ASP A 266 -20.72 21.91 -8.11
N GLY A 267 -19.90 21.84 -7.05
CA GLY A 267 -20.34 22.10 -5.69
C GLY A 267 -21.34 21.09 -5.16
N ASP A 268 -20.99 19.81 -5.29
CA ASP A 268 -21.82 18.63 -4.99
C ASP A 268 -23.01 18.46 -5.96
N SER A 269 -22.88 18.86 -7.23
CA SER A 269 -23.98 18.75 -8.19
C SER A 269 -23.85 17.49 -9.06
N THR A 270 -24.85 16.62 -8.95
CA THR A 270 -24.90 15.37 -9.72
C THR A 270 -25.23 15.55 -11.20
N THR A 271 -25.46 16.77 -11.71
CA THR A 271 -25.98 16.99 -13.08
C THR A 271 -24.92 17.35 -14.11
N GLU A 272 -23.70 17.67 -13.67
CA GLU A 272 -22.59 18.03 -14.54
C GLU A 272 -21.41 17.11 -14.22
N GLN A 273 -20.74 16.59 -15.24
CA GLN A 273 -19.47 15.89 -15.01
C GLN A 273 -18.41 16.96 -14.74
N THR A 274 -17.83 16.97 -13.55
CA THR A 274 -16.67 17.82 -13.31
C THR A 274 -15.49 17.05 -12.77
N SER A 275 -14.42 17.79 -12.54
CA SER A 275 -13.18 17.25 -12.00
C SER A 275 -12.75 18.14 -10.86
N VAL A 276 -12.57 17.53 -9.70
CA VAL A 276 -12.06 18.18 -8.51
C VAL A 276 -10.54 18.12 -8.53
N ILE A 277 -9.92 19.27 -8.36
CA ILE A 277 -8.47 19.41 -8.23
C ILE A 277 -8.17 19.74 -6.76
N GLY A 278 -7.28 18.98 -6.13
CA GLY A 278 -6.84 19.26 -4.76
C GLY A 278 -5.70 18.37 -4.31
N ILE A 279 -5.40 18.38 -3.00
CA ILE A 279 -4.22 17.72 -2.44
C ILE A 279 -4.57 16.30 -1.98
N ASN A 280 -3.75 15.32 -2.35
CA ASN A 280 -3.83 13.97 -1.82
C ASN A 280 -3.44 13.96 -0.33
N PRO A 281 -4.31 13.51 0.60
CA PRO A 281 -4.01 13.52 2.04
C PRO A 281 -2.83 12.64 2.48
N TYR A 282 -2.33 11.78 1.60
CA TYR A 282 -1.25 10.83 1.90
C TYR A 282 0.09 11.21 1.29
N THR A 283 0.07 11.88 0.13
CA THR A 283 1.29 12.19 -0.64
C THR A 283 1.60 13.68 -0.73
N ASP A 284 0.69 14.56 -0.29
CA ASP A 284 0.75 16.01 -0.51
C ASP A 284 0.91 16.41 -1.99
N GLU A 285 0.58 15.50 -2.92
CA GLU A 285 0.60 15.78 -4.36
C GLU A 285 -0.75 16.32 -4.84
N LEU A 286 -0.69 17.25 -5.80
CA LEU A 286 -1.87 17.72 -6.51
C LEU A 286 -2.41 16.59 -7.38
N ILE A 287 -3.65 16.19 -7.14
CA ILE A 287 -4.34 15.15 -7.89
C ILE A 287 -5.68 15.66 -8.40
N THR A 288 -6.14 15.07 -9.50
CA THR A 288 -7.43 15.35 -10.12
C THR A 288 -8.30 14.11 -10.01
N LEU A 289 -9.46 14.22 -9.38
CA LEU A 289 -10.50 13.20 -9.42
C LEU A 289 -11.64 13.69 -10.29
N THR A 290 -12.10 12.83 -11.18
CA THR A 290 -13.29 13.08 -12.01
C THR A 290 -14.41 12.23 -11.48
N ASP A 291 -15.63 12.76 -11.50
CA ASP A 291 -16.80 11.97 -11.16
C ASP A 291 -16.88 10.75 -12.04
N LYS A 292 -17.22 9.62 -11.42
CA LYS A 292 -17.36 8.37 -12.16
C LYS A 292 -18.59 7.64 -11.69
N CYS A 293 -19.26 7.03 -12.63
CA CYS A 293 -20.35 6.14 -12.28
C CYS A 293 -19.81 4.84 -11.69
N THR A 294 -20.36 4.45 -10.54
CA THR A 294 -20.04 3.17 -9.89
C THR A 294 -21.08 2.11 -10.23
N THR A 295 -22.34 2.54 -10.40
CA THR A 295 -23.45 1.76 -10.97
C THR A 295 -24.33 2.69 -11.79
N VAL A 296 -25.25 2.15 -12.60
CA VAL A 296 -26.26 2.94 -13.32
C VAL A 296 -27.11 3.83 -12.42
N GLN A 297 -27.15 3.59 -11.11
CA GLN A 297 -27.88 4.46 -10.19
C GLN A 297 -26.97 5.19 -9.21
N THR A 298 -25.63 5.10 -9.34
CA THR A 298 -24.72 5.70 -8.37
C THR A 298 -23.55 6.41 -9.02
N VAL A 299 -23.40 7.70 -8.69
CA VAL A 299 -22.24 8.53 -8.98
C VAL A 299 -21.28 8.44 -7.79
N GLN A 300 -20.00 8.18 -8.05
CA GLN A 300 -18.92 8.54 -7.13
C GLN A 300 -18.45 9.94 -7.49
N GLU A 301 -19.01 10.90 -6.78
CA GLU A 301 -18.73 12.34 -6.90
C GLU A 301 -17.39 12.62 -6.23
N ALA A 302 -16.50 13.28 -6.94
CA ALA A 302 -15.30 13.84 -6.36
C ALA A 302 -15.69 15.11 -5.61
N ILE A 303 -15.24 15.27 -4.36
CA ILE A 303 -15.63 16.42 -3.53
C ILE A 303 -14.42 17.05 -2.85
N CYS A 304 -14.52 18.34 -2.54
CA CYS A 304 -13.58 19.02 -1.65
C CYS A 304 -13.94 18.83 -0.18
N LEU A 305 -13.09 18.13 0.57
CA LEU A 305 -13.23 18.01 2.02
C LEU A 305 -12.75 19.28 2.72
N THR A 306 -13.22 19.49 3.96
CA THR A 306 -12.65 20.52 4.84
C THR A 306 -11.15 20.29 5.00
N ASN A 307 -10.34 21.33 4.76
CA ASN A 307 -8.86 21.34 4.72
C ASN A 307 -8.21 21.06 3.35
N GLU A 308 -8.88 21.36 2.24
CA GLU A 308 -8.29 21.31 0.88
C GLU A 308 -7.90 19.90 0.38
N TYR A 309 -8.29 18.86 1.13
CA TYR A 309 -8.14 17.48 0.69
C TYR A 309 -9.28 17.11 -0.24
N ILE A 310 -8.96 16.29 -1.24
CA ILE A 310 -10.00 15.71 -2.08
C ILE A 310 -10.55 14.44 -1.43
N GLY A 311 -11.84 14.24 -1.59
CA GLY A 311 -12.55 13.03 -1.19
C GLY A 311 -13.43 12.51 -2.31
N ALA A 312 -14.19 11.46 -2.01
CA ALA A 312 -15.25 10.99 -2.88
C ALA A 312 -16.49 10.66 -2.05
N LYS A 313 -17.66 10.91 -2.63
CA LYS A 313 -18.97 10.70 -2.03
C LYS A 313 -19.83 9.90 -3.00
N ILE A 314 -20.56 8.92 -2.48
CA ILE A 314 -21.51 8.15 -3.30
C ILE A 314 -22.85 8.86 -3.28
N ILE A 315 -23.36 9.21 -4.46
CA ILE A 315 -24.70 9.76 -4.63
C ILE A 315 -25.54 8.80 -5.46
N ASN A 316 -26.76 8.53 -4.98
CA ASN A 316 -27.74 7.78 -5.74
C ASN A 316 -28.48 8.73 -6.68
N CYS A 317 -28.54 8.40 -7.97
CA CYS A 317 -29.41 9.06 -8.92
C CYS A 317 -30.89 8.86 -8.52
N ALA A 318 -31.76 9.79 -8.93
CA ALA A 318 -33.19 9.61 -8.75
C ALA A 318 -33.68 8.35 -9.49
N ASN A 319 -34.86 7.82 -9.11
CA ASN A 319 -35.38 6.56 -9.66
C ASN A 319 -35.62 6.61 -11.18
N ASP A 320 -35.80 7.80 -11.73
CA ASP A 320 -36.00 8.11 -13.15
C ASP A 320 -34.72 8.62 -13.84
N GLN A 321 -33.59 8.65 -13.13
CA GLN A 321 -32.29 9.01 -13.66
C GLN A 321 -31.36 7.79 -13.73
N HIS A 322 -30.36 7.85 -14.59
CA HIS A 322 -29.20 6.96 -14.50
C HIS A 322 -27.89 7.75 -14.53
N CYS A 323 -26.84 7.15 -13.99
CA CYS A 323 -25.51 7.70 -14.09
C CYS A 323 -24.93 7.44 -15.47
N GLU A 324 -24.49 8.48 -16.16
CA GLU A 324 -23.74 8.40 -17.40
C GLU A 324 -22.58 9.39 -17.34
N ASN A 325 -21.36 8.96 -17.71
CA ASN A 325 -20.15 9.81 -17.68
C ASN A 325 -19.98 10.59 -16.35
N GLY A 326 -20.23 9.94 -15.22
CA GLY A 326 -20.01 10.55 -13.90
C GLY A 326 -21.11 11.47 -13.38
N HIS A 327 -22.25 11.60 -14.07
CA HIS A 327 -23.36 12.44 -13.59
C HIS A 327 -24.71 11.76 -13.84
N CYS A 328 -25.73 12.10 -13.07
CA CYS A 328 -27.09 11.60 -13.21
C CYS A 328 -27.82 12.37 -14.32
N ILE A 329 -28.37 11.64 -15.30
CA ILE A 329 -29.15 12.20 -16.41
C ILE A 329 -30.58 11.67 -16.39
N ASP A 330 -31.55 12.49 -16.81
CA ASP A 330 -32.99 12.20 -16.80
C ASP A 330 -33.46 11.32 -17.98
N GLU A 331 -32.61 11.13 -18.99
CA GLU A 331 -32.97 10.30 -20.14
C GLU A 331 -32.86 8.82 -19.75
N PRO A 332 -33.75 7.92 -20.18
CA PRO A 332 -33.50 6.50 -20.01
C PRO A 332 -32.18 6.12 -20.70
N PRO A 333 -31.37 5.19 -20.14
CA PRO A 333 -30.09 4.84 -20.72
C PRO A 333 -30.30 4.47 -22.17
N THR A 334 -29.62 5.18 -23.06
CA THR A 334 -29.66 4.89 -24.49
C THR A 334 -29.24 3.44 -24.63
N GLN A 335 -30.22 2.56 -24.88
CA GLN A 335 -30.00 1.12 -24.80
C GLN A 335 -29.06 0.77 -25.95
N LEU A 336 -27.76 0.73 -25.65
CA LEU A 336 -26.74 0.32 -26.61
C LEU A 336 -27.11 -1.11 -27.01
N PRO A 337 -27.40 -1.36 -28.31
CA PRO A 337 -27.70 -2.70 -28.75
C PRO A 337 -26.50 -3.56 -28.38
N CYS A 338 -26.76 -4.62 -27.60
CA CYS A 338 -25.72 -5.57 -27.29
C CYS A 338 -25.32 -6.25 -28.60
N GLU A 339 -24.06 -6.13 -28.97
CA GLU A 339 -23.50 -6.71 -30.18
C GLU A 339 -22.56 -7.84 -29.77
N ASP A 340 -22.93 -9.05 -30.16
CA ASP A 340 -22.11 -10.25 -30.05
C ASP A 340 -21.70 -10.69 -31.47
N PRO A 341 -20.54 -10.23 -31.98
CA PRO A 341 -20.25 -10.28 -33.42
C PRO A 341 -20.18 -11.69 -34.02
N ASP A 342 -19.98 -12.71 -33.20
CA ASP A 342 -19.85 -14.09 -33.65
C ASP A 342 -20.97 -15.02 -33.18
N GLU A 343 -22.05 -14.46 -32.63
CA GLU A 343 -23.27 -15.18 -32.26
C GLU A 343 -22.98 -16.44 -31.43
N SER A 344 -22.16 -16.32 -30.38
CA SER A 344 -21.74 -17.45 -29.54
C SER A 344 -20.91 -18.54 -30.27
N SER A 345 -20.06 -18.13 -31.21
CA SER A 345 -19.15 -19.05 -31.91
C SER A 345 -17.86 -19.28 -31.12
N THR A 346 -17.73 -20.50 -30.59
CA THR A 346 -16.49 -20.96 -29.94
C THR A 346 -15.25 -20.97 -30.84
N SER A 347 -15.38 -20.82 -32.17
CA SER A 347 -14.27 -20.90 -33.12
C SER A 347 -13.57 -19.56 -33.37
N THR A 348 -14.16 -18.48 -32.91
CA THR A 348 -13.70 -17.11 -33.09
C THR A 348 -13.41 -16.50 -31.73
N ARG A 349 -12.41 -15.61 -31.67
CA ARG A 349 -12.22 -14.78 -30.49
C ARG A 349 -12.81 -13.44 -30.85
N THR A 350 -13.96 -13.10 -30.31
CA THR A 350 -14.51 -11.77 -30.47
C THR A 350 -14.65 -11.09 -29.12
N ALA A 351 -15.12 -9.86 -29.16
CA ALA A 351 -15.40 -9.12 -27.97
C ALA A 351 -16.80 -8.59 -28.12
N SER A 352 -17.69 -9.05 -27.27
CA SER A 352 -19.08 -8.63 -27.24
C SER A 352 -19.18 -7.32 -26.45
N HIS A 353 -20.03 -6.42 -26.95
CA HIS A 353 -20.27 -5.11 -26.36
C HIS A 353 -21.71 -5.08 -25.88
N GLY A 354 -21.95 -4.65 -24.65
CA GLY A 354 -23.31 -4.58 -24.11
C GLY A 354 -23.32 -4.08 -22.68
N LEU A 355 -24.50 -4.08 -22.05
CA LEU A 355 -24.63 -3.60 -20.68
C LEU A 355 -24.22 -4.69 -19.68
N ASN A 356 -23.28 -4.40 -18.80
CA ASN A 356 -22.97 -5.30 -17.68
C ASN A 356 -24.19 -5.31 -16.72
N PRO A 357 -24.78 -6.47 -16.38
CA PRO A 357 -26.01 -6.53 -15.60
C PRO A 357 -25.84 -6.07 -14.14
N TYR A 358 -24.62 -6.01 -13.63
CA TYR A 358 -24.32 -5.59 -12.27
C TYR A 358 -24.08 -4.09 -12.17
N THR A 359 -23.37 -3.52 -13.15
CA THR A 359 -23.02 -2.10 -13.13
C THR A 359 -23.96 -1.27 -13.99
N GLY A 360 -24.63 -1.90 -14.96
CA GLY A 360 -25.47 -1.30 -15.99
C GLY A 360 -24.71 -0.45 -17.02
N PHE A 361 -23.37 -0.46 -17.01
CA PHE A 361 -22.56 0.24 -18.01
C PHE A 361 -22.31 -0.59 -19.25
N ALA A 362 -22.14 0.10 -20.38
CA ALA A 362 -21.57 -0.50 -21.56
C ALA A 362 -20.15 -0.99 -21.26
N GLU A 363 -19.97 -2.31 -21.29
CA GLU A 363 -18.67 -2.96 -21.13
C GLU A 363 -18.32 -3.69 -22.42
N ARG A 364 -17.02 -3.88 -22.62
CA ARG A 364 -16.50 -4.78 -23.64
C ARG A 364 -15.91 -6.00 -22.94
N GLN A 365 -16.54 -7.16 -23.12
CA GLN A 365 -16.01 -8.42 -22.62
C GLN A 365 -15.43 -9.21 -23.79
N THR A 366 -14.27 -9.83 -23.58
CA THR A 366 -13.59 -10.66 -24.60
C THR A 366 -13.60 -12.09 -24.12
N ASP A 367 -13.79 -13.02 -25.04
CA ASP A 367 -13.72 -14.44 -24.73
C ASP A 367 -12.36 -14.80 -24.15
N TYR A 368 -12.37 -15.69 -23.16
CA TYR A 368 -11.16 -16.17 -22.53
C TYR A 368 -11.28 -17.67 -22.26
N CYS A 369 -10.15 -18.36 -22.23
CA CYS A 369 -10.14 -19.75 -21.80
C CYS A 369 -10.29 -19.80 -20.28
N GLU A 370 -11.18 -20.64 -19.74
CA GLU A 370 -11.13 -20.98 -18.31
C GLU A 370 -10.07 -22.04 -18.05
N ASN A 371 -9.99 -23.02 -18.95
CA ASN A 371 -9.00 -24.10 -18.93
C ASN A 371 -8.71 -24.54 -20.39
N THR A 372 -7.99 -25.64 -20.61
CA THR A 372 -7.69 -26.13 -21.96
C THR A 372 -8.89 -26.71 -22.71
N GLU A 373 -9.98 -27.01 -22.02
CA GLU A 373 -11.17 -27.67 -22.54
C GLU A 373 -12.39 -26.73 -22.58
N THR A 374 -12.34 -25.57 -21.94
CA THR A 374 -13.51 -24.69 -21.76
C THR A 374 -13.21 -23.24 -22.12
N VAL A 375 -14.02 -22.66 -23.01
CA VAL A 375 -14.07 -21.22 -23.31
C VAL A 375 -15.14 -20.58 -22.42
N ILE A 376 -14.82 -19.44 -21.80
CA ILE A 376 -15.80 -18.51 -21.27
C ILE A 376 -16.07 -17.47 -22.34
N GLU A 377 -17.24 -17.59 -22.94
CA GLU A 377 -17.71 -16.73 -24.00
C GLU A 377 -18.55 -15.61 -23.41
N ALA A 378 -18.28 -14.38 -23.86
CA ALA A 378 -19.15 -13.26 -23.59
C ALA A 378 -20.31 -13.33 -24.58
N ILE A 379 -21.55 -13.32 -24.10
CA ILE A 379 -22.73 -13.35 -24.97
C ILE A 379 -23.68 -12.23 -24.63
N CYS A 380 -24.45 -11.81 -25.63
CA CYS A 380 -25.54 -10.87 -25.47
C CYS A 380 -26.84 -11.59 -25.15
N SER A 381 -27.41 -11.31 -23.97
CA SER A 381 -28.78 -11.75 -23.66
C SER A 381 -29.80 -11.04 -24.56
N PRO A 382 -31.00 -11.64 -24.76
CA PRO A 382 -32.09 -10.99 -25.50
C PRO A 382 -32.49 -9.62 -24.93
N GLU A 383 -32.25 -9.39 -23.64
CA GLU A 383 -32.51 -8.13 -22.95
C GLU A 383 -31.41 -7.06 -23.17
N GLY A 384 -30.34 -7.38 -23.89
CA GLY A 384 -29.23 -6.47 -24.19
C GLY A 384 -28.14 -6.43 -23.11
N ASN A 385 -28.19 -7.34 -22.12
CA ASN A 385 -27.16 -7.45 -21.10
C ASN A 385 -26.06 -8.44 -21.52
N LEU A 386 -24.81 -8.14 -21.16
CA LEU A 386 -23.70 -9.07 -21.24
C LEU A 386 -23.86 -10.18 -20.21
N SER A 387 -23.75 -11.42 -20.69
CA SER A 387 -23.66 -12.60 -19.85
C SER A 387 -22.41 -13.39 -20.22
N ARG A 388 -22.03 -14.33 -19.36
CA ARG A 388 -20.94 -15.27 -19.64
C ARG A 388 -21.50 -16.66 -19.68
N VAL A 389 -21.12 -17.42 -20.70
CA VAL A 389 -21.42 -18.84 -20.79
C VAL A 389 -20.13 -19.63 -20.87
N SER A 390 -20.16 -20.78 -20.20
CA SER A 390 -19.07 -21.74 -20.22
C SER A 390 -19.38 -22.75 -21.31
N ILE A 391 -18.48 -22.87 -22.30
CA ILE A 391 -18.64 -23.77 -23.43
C ILE A 391 -17.44 -24.69 -23.53
N ASP A 392 -17.70 -25.99 -23.44
CA ASP A 392 -16.69 -27.02 -23.63
C ASP A 392 -16.33 -27.15 -25.11
N CYS A 393 -15.03 -27.14 -25.39
CA CYS A 393 -14.47 -27.48 -26.68
C CYS A 393 -14.74 -28.95 -27.02
N ALA A 394 -14.85 -29.26 -28.32
CA ALA A 394 -14.99 -30.63 -28.77
C ALA A 394 -13.79 -31.50 -28.33
N ALA A 395 -13.97 -32.82 -28.29
CA ALA A 395 -12.97 -33.76 -27.77
C ALA A 395 -11.62 -33.76 -28.52
N ASP A 396 -11.57 -33.21 -29.73
CA ASP A 396 -10.39 -33.02 -30.58
C ASP A 396 -9.94 -31.56 -30.70
N GLN A 397 -10.52 -30.68 -29.90
CA GLN A 397 -10.20 -29.27 -29.80
C GLN A 397 -9.63 -28.93 -28.42
N HIS A 398 -9.01 -27.77 -28.33
CA HIS A 398 -8.65 -27.15 -27.06
C HIS A 398 -8.87 -25.65 -27.12
N CYS A 399 -9.15 -25.04 -25.98
CA CYS A 399 -9.23 -23.60 -25.88
C CYS A 399 -7.83 -23.00 -26.03
N ASN A 400 -7.69 -22.00 -26.89
CA ASN A 400 -6.51 -21.17 -27.03
C ASN A 400 -6.92 -19.73 -27.31
N SER A 401 -6.48 -18.80 -26.44
CA SER A 401 -6.75 -17.37 -26.61
C SER A 401 -8.25 -17.01 -26.70
N GLY A 402 -9.10 -17.69 -25.92
CA GLY A 402 -10.54 -17.43 -25.88
C GLY A 402 -11.36 -18.11 -26.99
N ARG A 403 -10.82 -19.10 -27.68
CA ARG A 403 -11.55 -19.88 -28.69
C ARG A 403 -11.11 -21.34 -28.72
N CYS A 404 -12.00 -22.24 -29.10
CA CYS A 404 -11.68 -23.63 -29.40
C CYS A 404 -10.97 -23.74 -30.75
N ILE A 405 -9.79 -24.35 -30.75
CA ILE A 405 -9.01 -24.65 -31.95
C ILE A 405 -8.76 -26.14 -32.09
N ASP A 406 -8.76 -26.63 -33.33
CA ASP A 406 -8.52 -28.04 -33.63
C ASP A 406 -7.09 -28.47 -33.27
N GLY A 407 -6.97 -29.70 -32.76
CA GLY A 407 -5.70 -30.38 -32.53
C GLY A 407 -5.37 -30.56 -31.04
N PRO A 408 -4.33 -31.35 -30.74
CA PRO A 408 -3.88 -31.55 -29.37
C PRO A 408 -3.33 -30.24 -28.78
N VAL A 409 -3.47 -30.06 -27.47
CA VAL A 409 -2.87 -28.94 -26.74
C VAL A 409 -1.36 -28.90 -27.04
N PRO A 410 -0.82 -27.79 -27.57
CA PRO A 410 0.60 -27.63 -27.78
C PRO A 410 1.33 -27.82 -26.45
N VAL A 411 2.17 -28.84 -26.36
CA VAL A 411 3.06 -29.02 -25.21
C VAL A 411 4.15 -27.97 -25.34
N ILE A 412 3.94 -26.81 -24.73
CA ILE A 412 4.97 -25.76 -24.63
C ILE A 412 5.91 -26.18 -23.50
N PRO A 413 7.19 -26.47 -23.79
CA PRO A 413 8.13 -26.81 -22.74
C PRO A 413 8.29 -25.59 -21.83
N CYS A 414 8.07 -25.80 -20.54
CA CYS A 414 8.34 -24.80 -19.52
C CYS A 414 9.86 -24.75 -19.30
N THR A 415 10.43 -23.56 -19.37
CA THR A 415 11.83 -23.27 -19.11
C THR A 415 11.93 -22.28 -17.97
N ASP A 416 12.58 -22.72 -16.92
CA ASP A 416 12.90 -21.96 -15.72
C ASP A 416 14.45 -21.91 -15.65
N PRO A 417 15.08 -20.79 -16.05
CA PRO A 417 16.53 -20.72 -16.29
C PRO A 417 17.39 -20.98 -15.05
N ASP A 418 16.91 -20.61 -13.87
CA ASP A 418 17.57 -20.75 -12.58
C ASP A 418 16.87 -21.74 -11.64
N GLY A 419 15.66 -22.18 -12.00
CA GLY A 419 14.91 -23.14 -11.21
C GLY A 419 14.22 -22.43 -10.04
N ALA A 420 14.24 -23.04 -8.86
CA ALA A 420 13.67 -22.42 -7.66
C ALA A 420 14.73 -21.60 -6.88
N SER A 421 15.51 -20.78 -7.57
CA SER A 421 16.68 -20.09 -7.02
C SER A 421 16.36 -18.68 -6.54
N ILE A 422 16.05 -18.54 -5.25
CA ILE A 422 15.74 -17.23 -4.62
C ILE A 422 16.82 -16.15 -4.72
N SER A 423 18.08 -16.50 -5.01
CA SER A 423 19.20 -15.54 -5.10
C SER A 423 19.39 -14.94 -6.48
N THR A 424 18.54 -15.28 -7.45
CA THR A 424 18.68 -14.80 -8.83
C THR A 424 17.31 -14.40 -9.32
N LYS A 425 17.16 -13.16 -9.78
CA LYS A 425 15.95 -12.79 -10.49
C LYS A 425 16.01 -13.38 -11.89
N THR A 426 15.06 -14.23 -12.25
CA THR A 426 14.86 -14.60 -13.65
C THR A 426 13.42 -14.45 -14.12
N ILE A 427 13.18 -14.95 -15.33
CA ILE A 427 11.90 -14.93 -16.01
C ILE A 427 11.66 -16.37 -16.45
N ALA A 428 10.85 -17.10 -15.69
CA ALA A 428 10.36 -18.39 -16.12
C ALA A 428 9.36 -18.21 -17.28
N ARG A 429 9.47 -19.10 -18.25
CA ARG A 429 8.62 -19.12 -19.46
C ARG A 429 7.94 -20.46 -19.57
N GLY A 430 6.63 -20.49 -19.72
CA GLY A 430 5.89 -21.73 -19.82
C GLY A 430 4.43 -21.51 -20.13
N SER A 431 3.65 -22.58 -20.16
CA SER A 431 2.20 -22.44 -20.29
C SER A 431 1.61 -22.13 -18.92
N THR A 432 0.59 -21.27 -18.85
CA THR A 432 -0.35 -21.33 -17.72
C THR A 432 -1.31 -22.50 -17.95
N GLN A 433 -2.00 -22.97 -16.90
CA GLN A 433 -3.06 -23.98 -16.99
C GLN A 433 -4.20 -23.60 -17.96
N ILE A 434 -4.23 -22.34 -18.38
CA ILE A 434 -5.33 -21.76 -19.11
C ILE A 434 -4.95 -21.64 -20.59
N GLY A 435 -5.37 -22.63 -21.38
CA GLY A 435 -5.43 -22.54 -22.84
C GLY A 435 -4.11 -22.60 -23.61
N GLY A 436 -3.05 -23.21 -23.04
CA GLY A 436 -1.80 -23.45 -23.78
C GLY A 436 -1.05 -22.18 -24.20
N MET A 437 -1.42 -21.00 -23.67
CA MET A 437 -0.77 -19.76 -24.03
C MET A 437 0.60 -19.68 -23.35
N GLN A 438 1.65 -19.40 -24.13
CA GLN A 438 2.96 -19.12 -23.56
C GLN A 438 2.88 -17.82 -22.76
N THR A 439 3.05 -17.93 -21.46
CA THR A 439 3.18 -16.78 -20.58
C THR A 439 4.59 -16.71 -20.04
N THR A 440 5.00 -15.51 -19.66
CA THR A 440 6.26 -15.27 -18.97
C THR A 440 5.91 -14.72 -17.60
N ARG A 441 6.55 -15.25 -16.57
CA ARG A 441 6.43 -14.72 -15.21
C ARG A 441 7.83 -14.48 -14.66
N SER A 442 7.97 -13.40 -13.93
CA SER A 442 9.21 -13.03 -13.26
C SER A 442 9.01 -13.15 -11.76
N ASP A 443 10.11 -13.35 -11.05
CA ASP A 443 10.12 -13.35 -9.60
C ASP A 443 9.81 -11.95 -9.07
N TYR A 444 9.11 -11.88 -7.95
CA TYR A 444 8.78 -10.61 -7.32
C TYR A 444 8.75 -10.74 -5.80
N CYS A 445 9.00 -9.63 -5.12
CA CYS A 445 8.91 -9.55 -3.67
C CYS A 445 7.44 -9.42 -3.26
N ARG A 446 6.97 -10.37 -2.45
CA ARG A 446 5.65 -10.26 -1.82
C ARG A 446 5.70 -9.30 -0.64
N ASP A 447 6.79 -9.39 0.13
CA ASP A 447 7.11 -8.54 1.28
C ASP A 447 8.64 -8.46 1.41
N SER A 448 9.13 -7.79 2.44
CA SER A 448 10.56 -7.58 2.67
C SER A 448 11.34 -8.86 2.92
N ASN A 449 10.70 -10.00 3.18
CA ASN A 449 11.37 -11.26 3.50
C ASN A 449 10.88 -12.46 2.67
N THR A 450 10.05 -12.24 1.64
CA THR A 450 9.44 -13.34 0.87
C THR A 450 9.49 -13.05 -0.63
N VAL A 451 10.14 -13.94 -1.37
CA VAL A 451 10.13 -13.97 -2.84
C VAL A 451 8.99 -14.89 -3.31
N ASN A 452 8.17 -14.40 -4.24
CA ASN A 452 7.27 -15.23 -5.03
C ASN A 452 7.99 -15.66 -6.31
N GLU A 453 8.68 -16.79 -6.23
CA GLU A 453 9.46 -17.39 -7.30
C GLU A 453 8.54 -17.98 -8.38
N ALA A 454 8.75 -17.63 -9.64
CA ALA A 454 8.06 -18.21 -10.76
C ALA A 454 8.75 -19.50 -11.20
N ILE A 455 8.15 -20.66 -10.92
CA ILE A 455 8.73 -21.96 -11.26
C ILE A 455 7.94 -22.72 -12.33
N CYS A 456 8.65 -23.62 -13.01
CA CYS A 456 8.06 -24.61 -13.92
C CYS A 456 7.73 -25.91 -13.19
N ASN A 457 6.45 -26.29 -13.11
CA ASN A 457 6.07 -27.60 -12.61
C ASN A 457 6.43 -28.73 -13.61
N ALA A 458 6.47 -29.98 -13.13
CA ALA A 458 6.80 -31.17 -13.94
C ALA A 458 5.84 -31.41 -15.13
N ASP A 459 4.62 -30.90 -15.00
CA ASP A 459 3.52 -30.88 -15.96
C ASP A 459 3.63 -29.75 -16.99
N GLY A 460 4.70 -28.94 -16.93
CA GLY A 460 4.98 -27.87 -17.90
C GLY A 460 4.22 -26.56 -17.65
N PHE A 461 3.60 -26.44 -16.48
CA PHE A 461 2.85 -25.24 -16.09
C PHE A 461 3.66 -24.29 -15.21
N LEU A 462 3.50 -22.99 -15.44
CA LEU A 462 4.03 -21.94 -14.57
C LEU A 462 3.21 -21.81 -13.29
N LYS A 463 3.91 -21.73 -12.16
CA LYS A 463 3.32 -21.51 -10.84
C LYS A 463 4.23 -20.59 -10.01
N HIS A 464 3.66 -19.79 -9.10
CA HIS A 464 4.46 -19.17 -8.05
C HIS A 464 4.55 -20.05 -6.81
N ILE A 465 5.74 -20.11 -6.24
CA ILE A 465 5.94 -20.59 -4.87
C ILE A 465 6.50 -19.44 -4.04
N SER A 466 6.00 -19.31 -2.80
CA SER A 466 6.52 -18.34 -1.85
C SER A 466 7.70 -18.97 -1.11
N ILE A 467 8.84 -18.29 -1.13
CA ILE A 467 10.05 -18.72 -0.44
C ILE A 467 10.54 -17.56 0.43
N ASN A 468 10.78 -17.85 1.71
CA ASN A 468 11.31 -16.86 2.64
C ASN A 468 12.82 -16.67 2.38
N CYS A 469 13.27 -15.42 2.42
CA CYS A 469 14.68 -15.10 2.48
C CYS A 469 15.30 -15.59 3.80
N ASN A 470 16.61 -15.81 3.79
CA ASN A 470 17.32 -16.20 5.01
C ASN A 470 17.35 -15.03 6.02
N ASP A 471 17.63 -15.32 7.30
CA ASP A 471 17.63 -14.32 8.39
C ASP A 471 18.56 -13.10 8.15
N ASN A 472 19.53 -13.21 7.24
CA ASN A 472 20.48 -12.16 6.86
C ASN A 472 20.23 -11.58 5.47
N GLU A 473 19.09 -11.88 4.86
CA GLU A 473 18.70 -11.42 3.53
C GLU A 473 17.38 -10.64 3.61
N PHE A 474 17.14 -9.80 2.61
CA PHE A 474 15.82 -9.21 2.39
C PHE A 474 15.47 -9.33 0.92
N CYS A 475 14.18 -9.36 0.62
CA CYS A 475 13.73 -9.40 -0.75
C CYS A 475 13.87 -8.02 -1.39
N GLU A 476 14.63 -7.93 -2.47
CA GLU A 476 14.69 -6.76 -3.32
C GLU A 476 14.57 -7.17 -4.79
N ASN A 477 13.72 -6.48 -5.55
CA ASN A 477 13.56 -6.69 -6.99
C ASN A 477 13.20 -8.14 -7.41
N GLY A 478 12.61 -8.94 -6.53
CA GLY A 478 12.23 -10.33 -6.80
C GLY A 478 13.30 -11.36 -6.48
N GLN A 479 14.33 -11.00 -5.70
CA GLN A 479 15.36 -11.93 -5.25
C GLN A 479 15.73 -11.60 -3.80
N CYS A 480 16.17 -12.62 -3.05
CA CYS A 480 16.77 -12.46 -1.74
C CYS A 480 18.20 -11.94 -1.90
N ILE A 481 18.46 -10.76 -1.37
CA ILE A 481 19.79 -10.16 -1.33
C ILE A 481 20.30 -10.13 0.10
N GLU A 482 21.58 -10.46 0.28
CA GLU A 482 22.22 -10.36 1.59
C GLU A 482 22.20 -8.90 2.04
N ILE A 483 21.75 -8.66 3.28
CA ILE A 483 21.81 -7.35 3.90
C ILE A 483 23.28 -6.99 4.06
N GLN A 484 23.83 -6.33 3.05
CA GLN A 484 25.10 -5.62 3.14
C GLN A 484 24.83 -4.40 4.01
N ILE A 485 24.86 -4.58 5.34
CA ILE A 485 24.99 -3.46 6.25
C ILE A 485 26.41 -2.93 6.08
N GLU A 486 26.67 -2.23 4.99
CA GLU A 486 27.73 -1.24 4.96
C GLU A 486 27.26 -0.13 5.90
N LEU A 487 27.51 -0.33 7.20
CA LEU A 487 27.51 0.74 8.18
C LEU A 487 28.65 1.68 7.77
N SER A 488 28.40 2.53 6.77
CA SER A 488 29.21 3.71 6.50
C SER A 488 28.88 4.70 7.62
N CYS A 489 29.46 4.47 8.80
CA CYS A 489 29.48 5.47 9.84
C CYS A 489 30.36 6.60 9.33
N ASN A 490 29.73 7.61 8.73
CA ASN A 490 30.38 8.87 8.50
C ASN A 490 30.41 9.61 9.83
N CYS A 491 31.49 10.35 10.07
CA CYS A 491 31.57 11.15 11.27
C CYS A 491 30.40 12.13 11.30
N SER A 492 29.56 12.05 12.33
CA SER A 492 28.38 12.92 12.49
C SER A 492 28.27 13.45 13.91
N GLU A 493 27.70 14.66 14.04
CA GLU A 493 27.45 15.31 15.32
C GLU A 493 25.95 15.31 15.60
N TYR A 494 25.53 14.72 16.70
CA TYR A 494 24.14 14.73 17.13
C TYR A 494 24.07 15.02 18.63
N ASN A 495 23.40 16.12 19.01
CA ASN A 495 23.19 16.52 20.41
C ASN A 495 24.46 16.56 21.29
N GLY A 496 25.60 16.99 20.73
CA GLY A 496 26.87 17.06 21.47
C GLY A 496 27.58 15.72 21.66
N VAL A 497 27.16 14.70 20.90
CA VAL A 497 27.86 13.43 20.73
C VAL A 497 28.41 13.37 19.32
N VAL A 498 29.70 13.05 19.19
CA VAL A 498 30.34 12.81 17.90
C VAL A 498 30.41 11.31 17.67
N ILE A 499 29.83 10.81 16.58
CA ILE A 499 29.95 9.42 16.16
C ILE A 499 31.15 9.37 15.22
N ASP A 500 32.17 8.57 15.51
CA ASP A 500 33.34 8.44 14.63
C ASP A 500 33.13 7.45 13.47
N SER A 501 34.13 7.34 12.60
CA SER A 501 34.08 6.43 11.44
C SER A 501 34.03 4.94 11.78
N GLN A 502 34.13 4.59 13.06
CA GLN A 502 33.98 3.24 13.59
C GLN A 502 32.68 3.07 14.38
N CYS A 503 31.72 4.00 14.21
CA CYS A 503 30.45 4.03 14.92
C CYS A 503 30.59 4.16 16.45
N ARG A 504 31.67 4.76 16.94
CA ARG A 504 31.84 4.99 18.38
C ARG A 504 31.35 6.38 18.74
N GLU A 505 30.51 6.45 19.76
CA GLU A 505 30.05 7.70 20.34
C GLU A 505 31.11 8.33 21.24
N HIS A 506 31.41 9.60 21.00
CA HIS A 506 32.30 10.43 21.79
C HIS A 506 31.51 11.63 22.33
N PRO A 507 30.86 11.49 23.50
CA PRO A 507 30.21 12.61 24.15
C PRO A 507 31.24 13.62 24.63
N ASN A 508 30.86 14.89 24.71
CA ASN A 508 31.67 15.90 25.39
C ASN A 508 32.00 15.43 26.83
N LEU A 509 33.26 15.56 27.24
CA LEU A 509 33.73 15.01 28.51
C LEU A 509 34.50 16.04 29.34
N CYS A 510 34.60 15.74 30.63
CA CYS A 510 35.38 16.53 31.58
C CYS A 510 36.69 15.82 31.91
N ASP A 511 37.81 16.50 31.71
CA ASP A 511 39.11 16.12 32.25
C ASP A 511 39.48 17.07 33.38
N GLY A 512 39.20 16.65 34.61
CA GLY A 512 39.31 17.50 35.79
C GLY A 512 38.43 18.75 35.69
N ASN A 513 39.06 19.93 35.63
CA ASN A 513 38.36 21.21 35.48
C ASN A 513 38.41 21.75 34.05
N THR A 514 38.53 20.87 33.06
CA THR A 514 38.55 21.22 31.64
C THR A 514 37.45 20.49 30.89
N ALA A 515 36.58 21.24 30.22
CA ALA A 515 35.60 20.72 29.27
C ALA A 515 36.27 20.45 27.92
N ILE A 516 36.10 19.25 27.40
CA ILE A 516 36.57 18.81 26.08
C ILE A 516 35.35 18.63 25.17
N GLU A 517 35.28 19.47 24.14
CA GLU A 517 34.27 19.40 23.08
C GLU A 517 34.87 18.70 21.87
N TYR A 518 34.15 17.72 21.32
CA TYR A 518 34.55 16.99 20.12
C TYR A 518 33.83 17.51 18.88
N GLU A 519 34.46 17.36 17.71
CA GLU A 519 33.82 17.62 16.42
C GLU A 519 34.31 16.65 15.33
N CYS A 520 33.57 16.62 14.22
CA CYS A 520 34.02 16.02 12.98
C CYS A 520 34.84 17.02 12.17
N SER A 521 36.06 16.65 11.80
CA SER A 521 36.87 17.47 10.90
C SER A 521 36.22 17.57 9.51
N PRO A 522 36.60 18.55 8.67
CA PRO A 522 36.14 18.63 7.28
C PRO A 522 36.49 17.39 6.43
N ARG A 523 37.35 16.50 6.92
CA ARG A 523 37.70 15.21 6.28
C ARG A 523 36.92 14.02 6.86
N GLY A 524 35.98 14.25 7.77
CA GLY A 524 35.24 13.20 8.46
C GLY A 524 36.06 12.47 9.54
N GLU A 525 37.15 13.07 10.01
CA GLU A 525 37.95 12.52 11.11
C GLU A 525 37.51 13.11 12.45
N PHE A 526 37.34 12.27 13.45
CA PHE A 526 37.07 12.70 14.83
C PHE A 526 38.24 13.54 15.37
N GLN A 527 37.95 14.74 15.88
CA GLN A 527 38.95 15.61 16.49
C GLN A 527 38.41 16.37 17.70
N ILE A 528 39.32 16.95 18.48
CA ILE A 528 38.96 17.84 19.59
C ILE A 528 38.71 19.23 19.03
N LYS A 529 37.47 19.71 19.13
CA LYS A 529 37.07 21.07 18.76
C LYS A 529 37.64 22.10 19.73
N ASN A 530 37.45 21.85 21.03
CA ASN A 530 37.80 22.82 22.05
C ASN A 530 38.20 22.17 23.37
N LYS A 531 39.10 22.86 24.10
CA LYS A 531 39.49 22.53 25.48
C LYS A 531 39.37 23.78 26.34
N ASN A 532 38.28 23.89 27.08
CA ASN A 532 37.99 25.06 27.91
C ASN A 532 38.23 24.73 29.39
N ARG A 533 39.16 25.45 30.04
CA ARG A 533 39.32 25.36 31.49
C ARG A 533 38.14 26.07 32.17
N CYS A 534 37.37 25.33 32.94
CA CYS A 534 36.19 25.83 33.61
C CYS A 534 36.56 26.70 34.83
N PRO A 535 35.86 27.82 35.06
CA PRO A 535 36.15 28.71 36.19
C PRO A 535 35.92 28.04 37.54
N THR A 536 34.89 27.20 37.64
CA THR A 536 34.53 26.52 38.88
C THR A 536 34.64 25.01 38.77
N SER A 537 33.85 24.40 37.89
CA SER A 537 33.73 22.95 37.72
C SER A 537 33.34 22.61 36.28
N CYS A 538 33.74 21.43 35.81
CA CYS A 538 33.22 20.85 34.57
C CYS A 538 32.16 19.79 34.91
N HIS A 539 31.01 19.81 34.23
CA HIS A 539 29.98 18.79 34.33
C HIS A 539 29.47 18.37 32.95
N ALA A 540 29.53 17.08 32.64
CA ALA A 540 29.09 16.49 31.35
C ALA A 540 29.68 17.15 30.10
N GLY A 541 30.95 17.57 30.16
CA GLY A 541 31.62 18.25 29.06
C GLY A 541 31.30 19.74 28.92
N PHE A 542 30.59 20.33 29.89
CA PHE A 542 30.27 21.76 29.94
C PHE A 542 30.87 22.43 31.18
N CYS A 543 31.27 23.71 31.05
CA CYS A 543 31.75 24.49 32.17
C CYS A 543 30.59 25.14 32.95
N ASN A 544 30.64 25.02 34.27
CA ASN A 544 29.74 25.71 35.22
C ASN A 544 30.36 27.00 35.77
#